data_AF-A0A077L6T1-F1
#
_entry.id   AF-A0A077L6T1-F1
#
_cell.length_a   1.000
_cell.length_b   1.000
_cell.length_c   1.000
_cell.angle_alpha   90.00
_cell.angle_beta   90.00
_cell.angle_gamma   90.00
#
_symmetry.space_group_name_H-M   'P 1'
#
loop_
_entity.id
_entity.type
_entity.pdbx_description
1 polymer ?
#
loop_
_entity_poly.entity_id
_entity_poly.type
_entity_poly.pdbx_seq_one_letter_code
_entity_poly.pdbx_strand_id
1 'polypeptide(L)'
;MKKLKKFLLTFGFLAPLTTLPIISAACDNKKEETPKEDEELNKIKSEHSALKTKIDTLISSISEKEKSKKDLQKLLDDTTKKIADLEKQINKLEQKSQGKNEKPLGDEPIVSPQDPTISEEKTEEAKNSYEGVQNDANSFSSSDLSDPKYSEIKQTFDKEVEEAKKILEEAQTEENYKKAKEAIEAAKTKAQKAVEEAKIKEKTEEAKNSYEGVQNDANSFSSSDLSDPKYSEIKQTFDKEVEEAKKILEEAQTEENYKKAKEAIEAAKTKAQKAVEEAKIKEKTEEAKNSYEGVQNDANSFSSSDLSDPKYSEIKQTFDKEVEEAKKILEEAQTEENYKKAKEAIEAAKTKAQKAVEEAKIKEKTEEAKNSYEGVQNDANSFSSSDLSDPKYSEIKQTFDKEVEEAKKLLEEAQTEENYKKAKEAIEAAKTKAQDNLLKEKVKSLKINDLQFDTYGGNRAIYFEITGDKEIINFFTSDKKSSGVIIHNSANTEKPQDTIYFDREPNLFTIEESKIIIHANLSHKPNLNYSISKIQLFKNDKKYDLNLDGKTLKFNTSDDQNKYPTKDAE
;
A
#
# COMPACT_ATOMS: atom_id res chain seq x y z
N MET A 1 41.57 -45.37 -27.85
CA MET A 1 41.76 -43.99 -27.36
C MET A 1 40.73 -43.06 -27.99
N LYS A 2 40.29 -42.06 -27.22
CA LYS A 2 39.46 -40.88 -27.55
C LYS A 2 37.94 -41.09 -27.64
N LYS A 3 37.31 -41.14 -26.46
CA LYS A 3 36.07 -40.41 -26.17
C LYS A 3 36.19 -39.80 -24.78
N LEU A 4 36.36 -38.48 -24.70
CA LEU A 4 36.01 -37.69 -23.52
C LEU A 4 35.15 -36.53 -24.03
N LYS A 5 33.85 -36.66 -23.81
CA LYS A 5 32.83 -35.63 -24.08
C LYS A 5 32.27 -35.21 -22.72
N LYS A 6 32.02 -33.89 -22.61
CA LYS A 6 31.16 -33.20 -21.63
C LYS A 6 31.73 -33.02 -20.22
N PHE A 7 32.34 -31.85 -20.01
CA PHE A 7 32.11 -31.04 -18.80
C PHE A 7 32.48 -29.58 -19.10
N LEU A 8 31.54 -28.84 -19.70
CA LEU A 8 31.62 -27.39 -19.90
C LEU A 8 30.22 -26.89 -20.23
N LEU A 9 29.39 -26.72 -19.19
CA LEU A 9 28.21 -25.88 -19.21
C LEU A 9 27.71 -25.73 -17.77
N THR A 10 27.91 -24.55 -17.18
CA THR A 10 27.08 -23.85 -16.16
C THR A 10 27.94 -22.93 -15.31
N PHE A 11 28.30 -21.77 -15.87
CA PHE A 11 28.40 -20.51 -15.13
C PHE A 11 28.11 -19.40 -16.15
N GLY A 12 26.82 -19.28 -16.48
CA GLY A 12 26.27 -18.10 -17.16
C GLY A 12 26.02 -17.00 -16.12
N PHE A 13 26.26 -15.76 -16.53
CA PHE A 13 26.12 -14.48 -15.83
C PHE A 13 27.40 -13.88 -15.21
N LEU A 14 28.30 -13.47 -16.10
CA LEU A 14 29.06 -12.22 -15.94
C LEU A 14 28.28 -11.13 -16.68
N ALA A 15 27.63 -10.21 -15.95
CA ALA A 15 27.08 -9.00 -16.54
C ALA A 15 28.20 -7.94 -16.67
N PRO A 16 28.29 -7.20 -17.78
CA PRO A 16 29.26 -6.12 -17.91
C PRO A 16 28.78 -4.90 -17.09
N LEU A 17 29.60 -4.47 -16.12
CA LEU A 17 29.55 -3.09 -15.62
C LEU A 17 29.99 -2.18 -16.77
N THR A 18 29.07 -1.43 -17.37
CA THR A 18 29.33 -0.13 -18.02
C THR A 18 28.01 0.42 -18.55
N THR A 19 27.46 1.43 -17.87
CA THR A 19 26.86 2.64 -18.46
C THR A 19 26.33 3.51 -17.32
N LEU A 20 27.10 4.55 -16.97
CA LEU A 20 26.65 5.70 -16.20
C LEU A 20 25.79 6.59 -17.13
N PRO A 21 24.63 7.10 -16.69
CA PRO A 21 23.96 8.17 -17.40
C PRO A 21 24.69 9.50 -17.14
N ILE A 22 25.10 10.14 -18.23
CA ILE A 22 25.51 11.54 -18.28
C ILE A 22 24.25 12.38 -18.05
N ILE A 23 24.15 13.07 -16.92
CA ILE A 23 23.18 14.15 -16.72
C ILE A 23 23.91 15.47 -16.91
N SER A 24 23.73 16.06 -18.09
CA SER A 24 24.04 17.46 -18.37
C SER A 24 22.77 18.30 -18.18
N ALA A 25 22.80 19.10 -17.11
CA ALA A 25 22.30 20.47 -16.94
C ALA A 25 20.97 20.93 -17.61
N ALA A 26 20.04 21.37 -16.74
CA ALA A 26 19.41 22.69 -16.84
C ALA A 26 19.02 23.19 -15.42
N CYS A 27 19.44 24.42 -15.09
CA CYS A 27 19.20 25.18 -13.86
C CYS A 27 17.69 25.50 -13.67
N ASP A 28 17.12 25.85 -12.51
CA ASP A 28 17.56 26.78 -11.45
C ASP A 28 16.67 26.62 -10.17
N ASN A 29 17.29 26.87 -9.01
CA ASN A 29 16.72 27.41 -7.76
C ASN A 29 15.58 26.68 -7.00
N LYS A 30 15.94 25.90 -5.98
CA LYS A 30 15.86 26.31 -4.55
C LYS A 30 16.50 25.25 -3.65
N LYS A 31 17.41 25.73 -2.82
CA LYS A 31 18.23 24.96 -1.89
C LYS A 31 17.43 24.74 -0.61
N GLU A 32 16.98 23.52 -0.38
CA GLU A 32 16.58 23.02 0.93
C GLU A 32 17.07 21.57 1.02
N GLU A 33 18.37 21.43 1.31
CA GLU A 33 19.02 20.14 1.58
C GLU A 33 18.45 19.60 2.89
N THR A 34 17.67 18.52 2.80
CA THR A 34 17.23 17.74 3.95
C THR A 34 18.40 16.90 4.47
N PRO A 35 18.87 17.09 5.71
CA PRO A 35 20.08 16.44 6.25
C PRO A 35 19.99 14.90 6.40
N LYS A 36 18.82 14.29 6.13
CA LYS A 36 18.59 12.85 6.30
C LYS A 36 19.01 12.02 5.07
N GLU A 37 18.86 12.56 3.87
CA GLU A 37 19.19 11.82 2.63
C GLU A 37 20.71 11.71 2.44
N ASP A 38 21.47 12.74 2.83
CA ASP A 38 22.93 12.71 2.84
C ASP A 38 23.49 11.75 3.89
N GLU A 39 22.81 11.59 5.03
CA GLU A 39 23.20 10.63 6.07
C GLU A 39 22.99 9.19 5.62
N GLU A 40 21.85 8.88 4.98
CA GLU A 40 21.59 7.58 4.38
C GLU A 40 22.53 7.26 3.22
N LEU A 41 22.83 8.24 2.36
CA LEU A 41 23.78 8.07 1.26
C LEU A 41 25.20 7.78 1.77
N ASN A 42 25.63 8.45 2.84
CA ASN A 42 26.94 8.21 3.45
C ASN A 42 26.99 6.84 4.16
N LYS A 43 25.89 6.42 4.78
CA LYS A 43 25.75 5.07 5.35
C LYS A 43 25.88 3.99 4.27
N ILE A 44 25.15 4.12 3.16
CA ILE A 44 25.22 3.18 2.02
C ILE A 44 26.63 3.13 1.42
N LYS A 45 27.31 4.27 1.27
CA LYS A 45 28.71 4.31 0.80
C LYS A 45 29.66 3.58 1.74
N SER A 46 29.46 3.72 3.05
CA SER A 46 30.29 3.03 4.05
C SER A 46 30.07 1.51 4.04
N GLU A 47 28.82 1.06 3.91
CA GLU A 47 28.46 -0.37 3.83
C GLU A 47 28.98 -1.00 2.54
N HIS A 48 28.85 -0.30 1.41
CA HIS A 48 29.42 -0.74 0.12
C HIS A 48 30.95 -0.89 0.20
N SER A 49 31.64 0.06 0.82
CA SER A 49 33.10 -0.02 1.01
C SER A 49 33.52 -1.21 1.89
N ALA A 50 32.77 -1.46 2.98
CA ALA A 50 33.01 -2.60 3.85
C ALA A 50 32.76 -3.95 3.15
N LEU A 51 31.69 -4.05 2.37
CA LEU A 51 31.38 -5.24 1.56
C LEU A 51 32.43 -5.51 0.49
N LYS A 52 32.87 -4.47 -0.22
CA LYS A 52 33.94 -4.56 -1.22
C LYS A 52 35.24 -5.10 -0.60
N THR A 53 35.61 -4.59 0.57
CA THR A 53 36.80 -5.06 1.30
C THR A 53 36.69 -6.55 1.69
N LYS A 54 35.51 -7.00 2.14
CA LYS A 54 35.26 -8.42 2.44
C LYS A 54 35.38 -9.30 1.20
N ILE A 55 34.85 -8.85 0.05
CA ILE A 55 34.95 -9.54 -1.23
C ILE A 55 36.42 -9.67 -1.65
N ASP A 56 37.20 -8.59 -1.57
CA ASP A 56 38.62 -8.61 -1.94
C ASP A 56 39.45 -9.55 -1.05
N THR A 57 39.09 -9.63 0.24
CA THR A 57 39.71 -10.58 1.19
C THR A 57 39.33 -12.03 0.86
N LEU A 58 38.07 -12.29 0.51
CA LEU A 58 37.61 -13.62 0.08
C LEU A 58 38.28 -14.07 -1.22
N ILE A 59 38.39 -13.18 -2.21
CA ILE A 59 39.08 -13.45 -3.48
C ILE A 59 40.55 -13.80 -3.21
N SER A 60 41.22 -13.03 -2.34
CA SER A 60 42.61 -13.29 -1.96
C SER A 60 42.76 -14.65 -1.27
N SER A 61 41.86 -14.98 -0.33
CA SER A 61 41.86 -16.28 0.36
C SER A 61 41.60 -17.46 -0.58
N ILE A 62 40.70 -17.31 -1.57
CA ILE A 62 40.44 -18.33 -2.60
C ILE A 62 41.69 -18.53 -3.47
N SER A 63 42.34 -17.43 -3.88
CA SER A 63 43.56 -17.49 -4.69
C SER A 63 44.71 -18.18 -3.96
N GLU A 64 44.87 -17.98 -2.65
CA GLU A 64 45.86 -18.69 -1.84
C GLU A 64 45.55 -20.19 -1.72
N LYS A 65 44.27 -20.55 -1.52
CA LYS A 65 43.83 -21.95 -1.47
C LYS A 65 44.04 -22.66 -2.81
N GLU A 66 43.80 -22.00 -3.95
CA GLU A 66 44.09 -22.57 -5.27
C GLU A 66 45.59 -22.78 -5.50
N LYS A 67 46.43 -21.86 -5.02
CA LYS A 67 47.89 -22.02 -5.07
C LYS A 67 48.34 -23.22 -4.22
N SER A 68 47.85 -23.33 -2.99
CA SER A 68 48.11 -24.47 -2.11
C SER A 68 47.64 -25.80 -2.71
N LYS A 69 46.47 -25.82 -3.37
CA LYS A 69 45.98 -27.01 -4.10
C LYS A 69 46.93 -27.43 -5.22
N LYS A 70 47.46 -26.48 -6.01
CA LYS A 70 48.44 -26.77 -7.07
C LYS A 70 49.76 -27.30 -6.50
N ASP A 71 50.22 -26.75 -5.39
CA ASP A 71 51.45 -27.19 -4.72
C ASP A 71 51.29 -28.61 -4.14
N LEU A 72 50.14 -28.90 -3.52
CA LEU A 72 49.79 -30.24 -3.03
C LEU A 72 49.66 -31.25 -4.18
N GLN A 73 49.07 -30.87 -5.31
CA GLN A 73 48.99 -31.73 -6.49
C GLN A 73 50.38 -32.09 -7.03
N LYS A 74 51.29 -31.11 -7.08
CA LYS A 74 52.68 -31.32 -7.50
C LYS A 74 53.42 -32.25 -6.52
N LEU A 75 53.20 -32.08 -5.22
CA LEU A 75 53.78 -32.95 -4.19
C LEU A 75 53.27 -34.39 -4.32
N LEU A 76 51.98 -34.56 -4.64
CA LEU A 76 51.37 -35.86 -4.89
C LEU A 76 52.00 -36.54 -6.12
N ASP A 77 52.17 -35.80 -7.22
CA ASP A 77 52.78 -36.30 -8.45
C ASP A 77 54.25 -36.72 -8.25
N ASP A 78 55.02 -35.92 -7.52
CA ASP A 78 56.42 -36.22 -7.19
C ASP A 78 56.55 -37.43 -6.26
N THR A 79 55.64 -37.57 -5.29
CA THR A 79 55.59 -38.72 -4.37
C THR A 79 55.20 -39.99 -5.13
N THR A 80 54.22 -39.90 -6.03
CA THR A 80 53.78 -41.03 -6.88
C THR A 80 54.93 -41.53 -7.76
N LYS A 81 55.75 -40.62 -8.33
CA LYS A 81 56.96 -41.01 -9.07
C LYS A 81 57.98 -41.74 -8.20
N LYS A 82 58.23 -41.26 -6.98
CA LYS A 82 59.17 -41.91 -6.05
C LYS A 82 58.72 -43.32 -5.67
N ILE A 83 57.42 -43.52 -5.43
CA ILE A 83 56.84 -44.84 -5.16
C ILE A 83 57.10 -45.78 -6.34
N ALA A 84 56.80 -45.35 -7.56
CA ALA A 84 57.03 -46.17 -8.76
C ALA A 84 58.52 -46.54 -8.97
N ASP A 85 59.45 -45.65 -8.64
CA ASP A 85 60.89 -45.94 -8.71
C ASP A 85 61.36 -46.90 -7.62
N LEU A 86 60.77 -46.84 -6.42
CA LEU A 86 61.04 -47.79 -5.35
C LEU A 86 60.47 -49.18 -5.68
N GLU A 87 59.26 -49.28 -6.21
CA GLU A 87 58.67 -50.54 -6.68
C GLU A 87 59.53 -51.24 -7.74
N LYS A 88 60.12 -50.48 -8.67
CA LYS A 88 61.09 -51.01 -9.64
C LYS A 88 62.35 -51.54 -8.98
N GLN A 89 62.85 -50.89 -7.94
CA GLN A 89 64.03 -51.35 -7.20
C GLN A 89 63.74 -52.63 -6.41
N ILE A 90 62.57 -52.72 -5.77
CA ILE A 90 62.12 -53.91 -5.06
C ILE A 90 62.02 -55.10 -6.03
N ASN A 91 61.32 -54.94 -7.16
CA ASN A 91 61.22 -55.98 -8.18
C ASN A 91 62.59 -56.44 -8.72
N LYS A 92 63.55 -55.52 -8.84
CA LYS A 92 64.92 -55.84 -9.28
C LYS A 92 65.73 -56.61 -8.21
N LEU A 93 65.41 -56.42 -6.94
CA LEU A 93 66.02 -57.15 -5.82
C LEU A 93 65.37 -58.54 -5.64
N GLU A 94 64.05 -58.64 -5.82
CA GLU A 94 63.32 -59.92 -5.79
C GLU A 94 63.72 -60.86 -6.94
N GLN A 95 63.95 -60.32 -8.14
CA GLN A 95 64.51 -61.12 -9.24
C GLN A 95 65.95 -61.60 -8.99
N LYS A 96 66.72 -60.88 -8.17
CA LYS A 96 68.08 -61.31 -7.77
C LYS A 96 68.05 -62.39 -6.69
N SER A 97 67.04 -62.43 -5.83
CA SER A 97 66.92 -63.44 -4.77
C SER A 97 66.29 -64.75 -5.25
N GLN A 98 65.51 -64.74 -6.35
CA GLN A 98 64.91 -65.95 -6.93
C GLN A 98 65.81 -66.71 -7.93
N GLY A 99 67.03 -66.26 -8.18
CA GLY A 99 67.95 -66.83 -9.19
C GLY A 99 68.95 -67.88 -8.69
N LYS A 100 68.92 -68.32 -7.43
CA LYS A 100 69.84 -69.35 -6.93
C LYS A 100 69.16 -70.32 -5.96
N ASN A 101 68.89 -71.51 -6.49
CA ASN A 101 68.67 -72.80 -5.82
C ASN A 101 68.74 -73.81 -6.98
N GLU A 102 69.56 -74.87 -7.04
CA GLU A 102 70.13 -75.82 -6.07
C GLU A 102 71.30 -76.58 -6.73
N LYS A 103 72.22 -77.16 -5.94
CA LYS A 103 72.60 -78.62 -5.96
C LYS A 103 73.84 -78.91 -5.08
N PRO A 104 74.11 -80.17 -4.67
CA PRO A 104 73.59 -80.86 -3.48
C PRO A 104 74.73 -81.27 -2.50
N LEU A 105 74.34 -81.88 -1.37
CA LEU A 105 75.22 -82.52 -0.39
C LEU A 105 76.15 -83.59 -1.00
N GLY A 106 77.35 -83.72 -0.42
CA GLY A 106 78.24 -84.87 -0.59
C GLY A 106 79.54 -84.77 0.24
N ASP A 107 79.59 -85.59 1.29
CA ASP A 107 80.73 -86.23 1.94
C ASP A 107 81.73 -85.48 2.86
N GLU A 108 81.66 -85.91 4.13
CA GLU A 108 82.68 -85.97 5.20
C GLU A 108 84.11 -86.35 4.70
N PRO A 109 85.22 -85.96 5.39
CA PRO A 109 85.55 -86.58 6.69
C PRO A 109 86.26 -85.72 7.77
N ILE A 110 85.83 -85.98 9.01
CA ILE A 110 86.61 -86.37 10.22
C ILE A 110 88.04 -85.79 10.38
N VAL A 111 88.27 -84.99 11.45
CA VAL A 111 89.03 -85.32 12.70
C VAL A 111 89.38 -84.02 13.45
N SER A 112 88.72 -83.84 14.63
CA SER A 112 89.14 -83.33 15.96
C SER A 112 90.50 -82.64 16.21
N PRO A 113 90.69 -81.94 17.37
CA PRO A 113 89.71 -81.40 18.35
C PRO A 113 90.04 -79.98 18.89
N GLN A 114 89.10 -79.46 19.71
CA GLN A 114 89.21 -78.36 20.70
C GLN A 114 89.09 -76.90 20.23
N ASP A 115 87.91 -76.31 20.46
CA ASP A 115 87.76 -75.12 21.32
C ASP A 115 86.26 -74.92 21.72
N PRO A 116 85.91 -74.59 22.99
CA PRO A 116 84.53 -74.49 23.47
C PRO A 116 83.79 -73.18 23.11
N THR A 117 84.35 -72.30 22.27
CA THR A 117 83.91 -70.89 22.17
C THR A 117 82.73 -70.60 21.22
N ILE A 118 82.44 -71.47 20.23
CA ILE A 118 81.46 -71.17 19.15
C ILE A 118 79.98 -71.23 19.62
N SER A 119 79.70 -71.95 20.71
CA SER A 119 78.35 -72.10 21.27
C SER A 119 77.88 -70.86 22.06
N GLU A 120 78.81 -70.14 22.69
CA GLU A 120 78.49 -68.96 23.49
C GLU A 120 78.19 -67.75 22.60
N GLU A 121 78.96 -67.56 21.52
CA GLU A 121 78.83 -66.41 20.61
C GLU A 121 77.46 -66.37 19.90
N LYS A 122 76.97 -67.53 19.42
CA LYS A 122 75.62 -67.64 18.81
C LYS A 122 74.49 -67.46 19.82
N THR A 123 74.71 -67.88 21.07
CA THR A 123 73.72 -67.70 22.14
C THR A 123 73.62 -66.23 22.54
N GLU A 124 74.74 -65.51 22.60
CA GLU A 124 74.78 -64.07 22.92
C GLU A 124 74.21 -63.22 21.78
N GLU A 125 74.42 -63.58 20.51
CA GLU A 125 73.75 -62.94 19.36
C GLU A 125 72.22 -63.12 19.38
N ALA A 126 71.74 -64.32 19.72
CA ALA A 126 70.31 -64.60 19.86
C ALA A 126 69.70 -63.82 21.03
N LYS A 127 70.42 -63.70 22.15
CA LYS A 127 70.04 -62.90 23.31
C LYS A 127 69.96 -61.40 22.99
N ASN A 128 70.98 -60.82 22.34
CA ASN A 128 70.96 -59.42 21.91
C ASN A 128 69.80 -59.13 20.94
N SER A 129 69.51 -60.06 20.03
CA SER A 129 68.37 -59.95 19.10
C SER A 129 67.02 -60.01 19.82
N TYR A 130 66.91 -60.87 20.83
CA TYR A 130 65.72 -60.95 21.69
C TYR A 130 65.55 -59.68 22.53
N GLU A 131 66.62 -59.18 23.18
CA GLU A 131 66.57 -57.96 23.99
C GLU A 131 66.16 -56.74 23.14
N GLY A 132 66.60 -56.67 21.88
CA GLY A 132 66.15 -55.65 20.92
C GLY A 132 64.64 -55.70 20.67
N VAL A 133 64.09 -56.88 20.39
CA VAL A 133 62.65 -57.08 20.17
C VAL A 133 61.83 -56.87 21.45
N GLN A 134 62.37 -57.26 22.61
CA GLN A 134 61.74 -57.03 23.90
C GLN A 134 61.64 -55.54 24.23
N ASN A 135 62.70 -54.76 23.97
CA ASN A 135 62.69 -53.32 24.15
C ASN A 135 61.71 -52.63 23.18
N ASP A 136 61.65 -53.07 21.93
CA ASP A 136 60.69 -52.60 20.93
C ASP A 136 59.23 -52.94 21.30
N ALA A 137 58.99 -54.11 21.89
CA ALA A 137 57.69 -54.49 22.43
C ALA A 137 57.28 -53.64 23.64
N ASN A 138 58.20 -53.42 24.60
CA ASN A 138 57.96 -52.54 25.73
C ASN A 138 57.66 -51.10 25.27
N SER A 139 58.36 -50.61 24.24
CA SER A 139 58.06 -49.32 23.61
C SER A 139 56.65 -49.32 23.04
N PHE A 140 56.30 -50.30 22.18
CA PHE A 140 54.97 -50.40 21.56
C PHE A 140 53.83 -50.40 22.59
N SER A 141 53.96 -51.14 23.70
CA SER A 141 52.98 -51.15 24.79
C SER A 141 52.85 -49.79 25.48
N SER A 142 53.97 -49.12 25.76
CA SER A 142 54.00 -47.87 26.52
C SER A 142 53.73 -46.62 25.68
N SER A 143 53.92 -46.67 24.36
CA SER A 143 53.63 -45.57 23.43
C SER A 143 52.35 -45.79 22.63
N ASP A 144 52.34 -46.80 21.76
CA ASP A 144 51.31 -46.97 20.73
C ASP A 144 49.98 -47.50 21.29
N LEU A 145 50.04 -48.20 22.42
CA LEU A 145 48.87 -48.72 23.14
C LEU A 145 48.54 -47.91 24.41
N SER A 146 49.15 -46.73 24.59
CA SER A 146 48.96 -45.89 25.78
C SER A 146 47.57 -45.27 25.90
N ASP A 147 46.87 -45.10 24.77
CA ASP A 147 45.52 -44.57 24.73
C ASP A 147 44.54 -45.53 25.44
N PRO A 148 43.71 -45.04 26.39
CA PRO A 148 42.71 -45.85 27.08
C PRO A 148 41.82 -46.71 26.16
N LYS A 149 41.58 -46.26 24.92
CA LYS A 149 40.77 -47.02 23.95
C LYS A 149 41.42 -48.31 23.45
N TYR A 150 42.73 -48.47 23.62
CA TYR A 150 43.46 -49.71 23.30
C TYR A 150 43.78 -50.55 24.53
N SER A 151 43.20 -50.23 25.71
CA SER A 151 43.51 -50.90 26.98
C SER A 151 43.37 -52.43 26.95
N GLU A 152 42.35 -52.97 26.29
CA GLU A 152 42.16 -54.43 26.13
C GLU A 152 43.22 -55.05 25.21
N ILE A 153 43.60 -54.35 24.13
CA ILE A 153 44.68 -54.77 23.21
C ILE A 153 46.00 -54.77 23.96
N LYS A 154 46.26 -53.71 24.74
CA LYS A 154 47.44 -53.58 25.61
C LYS A 154 47.53 -54.72 26.61
N GLN A 155 46.43 -55.02 27.31
CA GLN A 155 46.39 -56.10 28.29
C GLN A 155 46.69 -57.47 27.65
N THR A 156 46.15 -57.72 26.46
CA THR A 156 46.39 -58.97 25.71
C THR A 156 47.84 -59.05 25.22
N PHE A 157 48.37 -57.95 24.67
CA PHE A 157 49.75 -57.86 24.19
C PHE A 157 50.76 -58.03 25.33
N ASP A 158 50.59 -57.32 26.45
CA ASP A 158 51.46 -57.42 27.63
C ASP A 158 51.48 -58.85 28.18
N LYS A 159 50.33 -59.54 28.20
CA LYS A 159 50.22 -60.93 28.62
C LYS A 159 50.97 -61.88 27.68
N GLU A 160 50.82 -61.73 26.37
CA GLU A 160 51.53 -62.56 25.37
C GLU A 160 53.05 -62.32 25.41
N VAL A 161 53.49 -61.08 25.65
CA VAL A 161 54.92 -60.74 25.86
C VAL A 161 55.47 -61.36 27.14
N GLU A 162 54.71 -61.35 28.24
CA GLU A 162 55.09 -62.04 29.49
C GLU A 162 55.14 -63.56 29.32
N GLU A 163 54.22 -64.17 28.57
CA GLU A 163 54.26 -65.61 28.25
C GLU A 163 55.48 -65.97 27.39
N ALA A 164 55.88 -65.11 26.45
CA ALA A 164 57.09 -65.30 25.66
C ALA A 164 58.37 -65.22 26.51
N LYS A 165 58.41 -64.36 27.55
CA LYS A 165 59.54 -64.27 28.50
C LYS A 165 59.74 -65.57 29.28
N LYS A 166 58.66 -66.28 29.62
CA LYS A 166 58.72 -67.54 30.38
C LYS A 166 59.46 -68.66 29.64
N ILE A 167 59.55 -68.61 28.31
CA ILE A 167 60.35 -69.57 27.51
C ILE A 167 61.84 -69.54 27.91
N LEU A 168 62.33 -68.38 28.37
CA LEU A 168 63.71 -68.20 28.81
C LEU A 168 63.94 -68.53 30.30
N GLU A 169 62.87 -68.72 31.08
CA GLU A 169 62.95 -69.19 32.46
C GLU A 169 63.28 -70.70 32.53
N GLU A 170 62.93 -71.46 31.49
CA GLU A 170 63.20 -72.90 31.41
C GLU A 170 64.67 -73.21 31.04
N ALA A 171 65.22 -72.53 30.03
CA ALA A 171 66.64 -72.58 29.68
C ALA A 171 67.01 -71.42 28.73
N GLN A 172 68.18 -70.81 28.94
CA GLN A 172 68.69 -69.70 28.11
C GLN A 172 69.56 -70.21 26.96
N THR A 173 68.95 -70.94 26.03
CA THR A 173 69.63 -71.46 24.84
C THR A 173 69.36 -70.58 23.62
N GLU A 174 70.23 -70.65 22.60
CA GLU A 174 70.02 -69.99 21.30
C GLU A 174 68.62 -70.25 20.73
N GLU A 175 68.12 -71.49 20.83
CA GLU A 175 66.79 -71.88 20.35
C GLU A 175 65.65 -71.22 21.14
N ASN A 176 65.77 -71.14 22.46
CA ASN A 176 64.76 -70.51 23.30
C ASN A 176 64.72 -68.99 23.12
N TYR A 177 65.86 -68.33 22.92
CA TYR A 177 65.91 -66.91 22.54
C TYR A 177 65.23 -66.64 21.19
N LYS A 178 65.42 -67.52 20.19
CA LYS A 178 64.72 -67.41 18.91
C LYS A 178 63.20 -67.59 19.05
N LYS A 179 62.75 -68.61 19.80
CA LYS A 179 61.32 -68.85 20.05
C LYS A 179 60.65 -67.70 20.80
N ALA A 180 61.32 -67.17 21.84
CA ALA A 180 60.81 -66.02 22.60
C ALA A 180 60.72 -64.76 21.72
N LYS A 181 61.73 -64.53 20.87
CA LYS A 181 61.71 -63.44 19.88
C LYS A 181 60.53 -63.57 18.91
N GLU A 182 60.37 -64.73 18.28
CA GLU A 182 59.28 -64.99 17.32
C GLU A 182 57.90 -64.81 17.96
N ALA A 183 57.73 -65.26 19.21
CA ALA A 183 56.50 -65.09 19.96
C ALA A 183 56.17 -63.60 20.24
N ILE A 184 57.17 -62.79 20.61
CA ILE A 184 56.98 -61.34 20.82
C ILE A 184 56.65 -60.63 19.49
N GLU A 185 57.33 -60.97 18.39
CA GLU A 185 57.04 -60.39 17.06
C GLU A 185 55.62 -60.75 16.57
N ALA A 186 55.17 -61.99 16.81
CA ALA A 186 53.82 -62.42 16.50
C ALA A 186 52.76 -61.68 17.34
N ALA A 187 53.00 -61.54 18.65
CA ALA A 187 52.14 -60.78 19.56
C ALA A 187 52.04 -59.30 19.11
N LYS A 188 53.16 -58.69 18.72
CA LYS A 188 53.21 -57.31 18.22
C LYS A 188 52.42 -57.15 16.93
N THR A 189 52.59 -58.06 15.97
CA THR A 189 51.84 -58.06 14.70
C THR A 189 50.33 -58.16 14.94
N LYS A 190 49.91 -59.04 15.85
CA LYS A 190 48.50 -59.22 16.23
C LYS A 190 47.92 -57.95 16.87
N ALA A 191 48.66 -57.32 17.77
CA ALA A 191 48.24 -56.08 18.42
C ALA A 191 48.18 -54.89 17.44
N GLN A 192 49.14 -54.77 16.51
CA GLN A 192 49.10 -53.76 15.45
C GLN A 192 47.84 -53.90 14.58
N LYS A 193 47.52 -55.12 14.17
CA LYS A 193 46.30 -55.39 13.39
C LYS A 193 45.03 -55.02 14.17
N ALA A 194 44.97 -55.37 15.46
CA ALA A 194 43.84 -55.01 16.32
C ALA A 194 43.67 -53.49 16.49
N VAL A 195 44.78 -52.74 16.61
CA VAL A 195 44.76 -51.27 16.65
C VAL A 195 44.22 -50.69 15.35
N GLU A 196 44.63 -51.22 14.21
CA GLU A 196 44.17 -50.74 12.91
C GLU A 196 42.68 -51.02 12.67
N GLU A 197 42.20 -52.21 13.06
CA GLU A 197 40.77 -52.55 13.06
C GLU A 197 39.96 -51.62 13.99
N ALA A 198 40.49 -51.29 15.17
CA ALA A 198 39.85 -50.36 16.10
C ALA A 198 39.75 -48.93 15.51
N LYS A 199 40.80 -48.44 14.85
CA LYS A 199 40.80 -47.13 14.16
C LYS A 199 39.78 -47.05 13.03
N ILE A 200 39.65 -48.12 12.23
CA ILE A 200 38.65 -48.18 11.16
C ILE A 200 37.23 -48.14 11.73
N LYS A 201 36.98 -48.87 12.82
CA LYS A 201 35.68 -48.89 13.50
C LYS A 201 35.32 -47.52 14.07
N GLU A 202 36.28 -46.85 14.72
CA GLU A 202 36.11 -45.50 15.27
C GLU A 202 35.70 -44.48 14.20
N LYS A 203 36.45 -44.40 13.09
CA LYS A 203 36.11 -43.49 11.98
C LYS A 203 34.75 -43.78 11.35
N THR A 204 34.38 -45.07 11.28
CA THR A 204 33.06 -45.47 10.77
C THR A 204 31.95 -45.01 11.71
N GLU A 205 32.12 -45.12 13.03
CA GLU A 205 31.14 -44.66 14.01
C GLU A 205 31.03 -43.11 14.03
N GLU A 206 32.14 -42.39 13.91
CA GLU A 206 32.13 -40.93 13.76
C GLU A 206 31.36 -40.49 12.51
N ALA A 207 31.59 -41.15 11.37
CA ALA A 207 30.88 -40.87 10.13
C ALA A 207 29.38 -41.18 10.26
N LYS A 208 29.03 -42.28 10.92
CA LYS A 208 27.64 -42.66 11.24
C LYS A 208 26.95 -41.62 12.09
N ASN A 209 27.56 -41.19 13.19
CA ASN A 209 27.00 -40.16 14.07
C ASN A 209 26.80 -38.83 13.34
N SER A 210 27.75 -38.43 12.48
CA SER A 210 27.58 -37.23 11.66
C SER A 210 26.45 -37.37 10.64
N TYR A 211 26.25 -38.56 10.07
CA TYR A 211 25.14 -38.84 9.16
C TYR A 211 23.79 -38.80 9.88
N GLU A 212 23.68 -39.44 11.06
CA GLU A 212 22.44 -39.45 11.85
C GLU A 212 22.02 -38.04 12.25
N GLY A 213 22.97 -37.17 12.58
CA GLY A 213 22.72 -35.75 12.84
C GLY A 213 22.05 -35.05 11.66
N VAL A 214 22.60 -35.22 10.45
CA VAL A 214 22.05 -34.63 9.22
C VAL A 214 20.73 -35.28 8.81
N GLN A 215 20.56 -36.58 9.02
CA GLN A 215 19.30 -37.27 8.77
C GLN A 215 18.18 -36.75 9.67
N ASN A 216 18.45 -36.52 10.95
CA ASN A 216 17.48 -35.95 11.88
C ASN A 216 17.12 -34.50 11.50
N ASP A 217 18.11 -33.69 11.12
CA ASP A 217 17.90 -32.33 10.63
C ASP A 217 17.07 -32.30 9.33
N ALA A 218 17.28 -33.27 8.43
CA ALA A 218 16.48 -33.44 7.22
C ALA A 218 15.04 -33.85 7.52
N ASN A 219 14.83 -34.81 8.42
CA ASN A 219 13.48 -35.21 8.86
C ASN A 219 12.74 -34.03 9.49
N SER A 220 13.43 -33.24 10.33
CA SER A 220 12.91 -32.02 10.91
C SER A 220 12.45 -31.05 9.81
N PHE A 221 13.35 -30.70 8.88
CA PHE A 221 13.07 -29.81 7.75
C PHE A 221 11.85 -30.25 6.92
N SER A 222 11.72 -31.55 6.61
CA SER A 222 10.54 -32.09 5.91
C SER A 222 9.24 -31.90 6.72
N SER A 223 9.30 -32.16 8.03
CA SER A 223 8.13 -32.11 8.91
C SER A 223 7.73 -30.71 9.38
N SER A 224 8.65 -29.75 9.38
CA SER A 224 8.41 -28.36 9.81
C SER A 224 8.32 -27.42 8.62
N ASP A 225 9.43 -27.24 7.90
CA ASP A 225 9.59 -26.17 6.91
C ASP A 225 8.84 -26.45 5.61
N LEU A 226 8.61 -27.73 5.30
CA LEU A 226 7.86 -28.19 4.14
C LEU A 226 6.45 -28.69 4.48
N SER A 227 5.96 -28.45 5.70
CA SER A 227 4.65 -28.93 6.17
C SER A 227 3.46 -28.24 5.50
N ASP A 228 3.65 -26.99 5.03
CA ASP A 228 2.62 -26.23 4.34
C ASP A 228 2.22 -26.96 3.03
N PRO A 229 0.91 -27.21 2.79
CA PRO A 229 0.44 -27.85 1.57
C PRO A 229 0.98 -27.25 0.27
N LYS A 230 1.30 -25.95 0.26
CA LYS A 230 1.87 -25.28 -0.93
C LYS A 230 3.27 -25.76 -1.30
N TYR A 231 4.00 -26.39 -0.38
CA TYR A 231 5.31 -26.99 -0.64
C TYR A 231 5.25 -28.51 -0.83
N SER A 232 4.06 -29.09 -0.99
CA SER A 232 3.86 -30.55 -1.08
C SER A 232 4.71 -31.23 -2.17
N GLU A 233 4.84 -30.64 -3.35
CA GLU A 233 5.70 -31.17 -4.43
C GLU A 233 7.20 -31.11 -4.08
N ILE A 234 7.63 -30.01 -3.43
CA ILE A 234 9.00 -29.83 -2.94
C ILE A 234 9.29 -30.89 -1.88
N LYS A 235 8.35 -31.08 -0.94
CA LYS A 235 8.42 -32.09 0.11
C LYS A 235 8.55 -33.49 -0.46
N GLN A 236 7.70 -33.87 -1.43
CA GLN A 236 7.78 -35.18 -2.08
C GLN A 236 9.15 -35.41 -2.75
N THR A 237 9.67 -34.40 -3.43
CA THR A 237 10.98 -34.49 -4.09
C THR A 237 12.11 -34.62 -3.06
N PHE A 238 12.08 -33.80 -2.01
CA PHE A 238 13.06 -33.83 -0.93
C PHE A 238 13.05 -35.17 -0.19
N ASP A 239 11.87 -35.66 0.23
CA ASP A 239 11.72 -36.95 0.93
C ASP A 239 12.25 -38.11 0.07
N LYS A 240 11.98 -38.06 -1.25
CA LYS A 240 12.49 -39.06 -2.19
C LYS A 240 14.02 -39.04 -2.28
N GLU A 241 14.63 -37.86 -2.41
CA GLU A 241 16.10 -37.72 -2.46
C GLU A 241 16.77 -38.16 -1.14
N VAL A 242 16.13 -37.88 0.00
CA VAL A 242 16.58 -38.35 1.33
C VAL A 242 16.49 -39.87 1.43
N GLU A 243 15.41 -40.50 0.94
CA GLU A 243 15.29 -41.96 0.88
C GLU A 243 16.31 -42.59 -0.07
N GLU A 244 16.61 -41.97 -1.21
CA GLU A 244 17.67 -42.44 -2.12
C GLU A 244 19.05 -42.35 -1.46
N ALA A 245 19.32 -41.31 -0.67
CA ALA A 245 20.57 -41.20 0.10
C ALA A 245 20.70 -42.30 1.16
N LYS A 246 19.59 -42.69 1.82
CA LYS A 246 19.58 -43.80 2.79
C LYS A 246 19.98 -45.13 2.15
N LYS A 247 19.56 -45.37 0.90
CA LYS A 247 19.87 -46.62 0.17
C LYS A 247 21.36 -46.84 -0.06
N ILE A 248 22.19 -45.79 -0.03
CA ILE A 248 23.67 -45.92 -0.09
C ILE A 248 24.20 -46.79 1.07
N LEU A 249 23.52 -46.77 2.22
CA LEU A 249 23.90 -47.54 3.40
C LEU A 249 23.34 -48.96 3.41
N GLU A 250 22.41 -49.29 2.52
CA GLU A 250 21.91 -50.67 2.33
C GLU A 250 22.97 -51.56 1.66
N GLU A 251 23.87 -50.98 0.85
CA GLU A 251 24.96 -51.70 0.20
C GLU A 251 26.09 -52.08 1.17
N ALA A 252 26.57 -51.11 1.95
CA ALA A 252 27.57 -51.31 3.00
C ALA A 252 27.62 -50.11 3.96
N GLN A 253 27.84 -50.39 5.25
CA GLN A 253 27.97 -49.37 6.30
C GLN A 253 29.44 -49.02 6.56
N THR A 254 30.08 -48.39 5.57
CA THR A 254 31.48 -47.94 5.65
C THR A 254 31.57 -46.44 5.90
N GLU A 255 32.73 -45.96 6.40
CA GLU A 255 33.02 -44.54 6.56
C GLU A 255 32.70 -43.73 5.28
N GLU A 256 33.09 -44.24 4.11
CA GLU A 256 32.87 -43.58 2.82
C GLU A 256 31.39 -43.49 2.44
N ASN A 257 30.62 -44.56 2.69
CA ASN A 257 29.19 -44.58 2.38
C ASN A 257 28.39 -43.65 3.31
N TYR A 258 28.74 -43.56 4.59
CA TYR A 258 28.16 -42.56 5.50
C TYR A 258 28.44 -41.13 5.04
N LYS A 259 29.67 -40.84 4.58
CA LYS A 259 30.02 -39.52 4.02
C LYS A 259 29.21 -39.20 2.76
N LYS A 260 29.10 -40.15 1.82
CA LYS A 260 28.29 -39.99 0.59
C LYS A 260 26.81 -39.77 0.89
N ALA A 261 26.23 -40.55 1.80
CA ALA A 261 24.84 -40.39 2.21
C ALA A 261 24.59 -39.03 2.86
N LYS A 262 25.51 -38.58 3.73
CA LYS A 262 25.46 -37.25 4.33
C LYS A 262 25.47 -36.14 3.27
N GLU A 263 26.44 -36.15 2.36
CA GLU A 263 26.56 -35.15 1.29
C GLU A 263 25.31 -35.10 0.40
N ALA A 264 24.72 -36.27 0.10
CA ALA A 264 23.49 -36.35 -0.67
C ALA A 264 22.29 -35.70 0.05
N ILE A 265 22.14 -35.92 1.36
CA ILE A 265 21.07 -35.29 2.15
C ILE A 265 21.27 -33.77 2.23
N GLU A 266 22.49 -33.29 2.46
CA GLU A 266 22.79 -31.84 2.49
C GLU A 266 22.51 -31.16 1.15
N ALA A 267 22.84 -31.82 0.03
CA ALA A 267 22.54 -31.35 -1.31
C ALA A 267 21.02 -31.30 -1.57
N ALA A 268 20.29 -32.35 -1.18
CA ALA A 268 18.82 -32.39 -1.27
C ALA A 268 18.17 -31.25 -0.46
N LYS A 269 18.66 -31.00 0.76
CA LYS A 269 18.17 -29.92 1.61
C LYS A 269 18.41 -28.55 0.99
N THR A 270 19.62 -28.30 0.47
CA THR A 270 19.96 -27.05 -0.21
C THR A 270 19.05 -26.79 -1.43
N LYS A 271 18.79 -27.83 -2.24
CA LYS A 271 17.90 -27.76 -3.40
C LYS A 271 16.46 -27.44 -2.99
N ALA A 272 15.96 -28.10 -1.95
CA ALA A 272 14.61 -27.86 -1.42
C ALA A 272 14.47 -26.43 -0.83
N GLN A 273 15.46 -25.94 -0.09
CA GLN A 273 15.47 -24.57 0.42
C GLN A 273 15.39 -23.53 -0.70
N LYS A 274 16.18 -23.71 -1.76
CA LYS A 274 16.12 -22.84 -2.93
C LYS A 274 14.76 -22.86 -3.62
N ALA A 275 14.17 -24.05 -3.79
CA ALA A 275 12.84 -24.19 -4.37
C ALA A 275 11.76 -23.50 -3.53
N VAL A 276 11.85 -23.57 -2.20
CA VAL A 276 10.95 -22.85 -1.28
C VAL A 276 11.08 -21.34 -1.45
N GLU A 277 12.30 -20.83 -1.58
CA GLU A 277 12.54 -19.40 -1.76
C GLU A 277 12.01 -18.89 -3.11
N GLU A 278 12.22 -19.65 -4.19
CA GLU A 278 11.65 -19.38 -5.52
C GLU A 278 10.11 -19.38 -5.48
N ALA A 279 9.50 -20.34 -4.77
CA ALA A 279 8.05 -20.39 -4.57
C ALA A 279 7.51 -19.17 -3.82
N LYS A 280 8.20 -18.74 -2.74
CA LYS A 280 7.83 -17.53 -1.98
C LYS A 280 7.90 -16.25 -2.82
N ILE A 281 8.93 -16.12 -3.66
CA ILE A 281 9.07 -14.96 -4.57
C ILE A 281 7.92 -14.93 -5.58
N LYS A 282 7.57 -16.08 -6.14
CA LYS A 282 6.47 -16.21 -7.10
C LYS A 282 5.12 -15.88 -6.46
N GLU A 283 4.87 -16.37 -5.25
CA GLU A 283 3.66 -16.08 -4.46
C GLU A 283 3.47 -14.58 -4.26
N LYS A 284 4.48 -13.88 -3.73
CA LYS A 284 4.43 -12.43 -3.53
C LYS A 284 4.21 -11.66 -4.83
N THR A 285 4.81 -12.12 -5.92
CA THR A 285 4.63 -11.51 -7.24
C THR A 285 3.19 -11.66 -7.73
N GLU A 286 2.56 -12.82 -7.55
CA GLU A 286 1.16 -13.05 -7.93
C GLU A 286 0.19 -12.26 -7.03
N GLU A 287 0.46 -12.16 -5.73
CA GLU A 287 -0.31 -11.30 -4.82
C GLU A 287 -0.27 -9.83 -5.25
N ALA A 288 0.91 -9.32 -5.60
CA ALA A 288 1.07 -7.95 -6.10
C ALA A 288 0.34 -7.74 -7.43
N LYS A 289 0.41 -8.72 -8.35
CA LYS A 289 -0.32 -8.71 -9.61
C LYS A 289 -1.84 -8.67 -9.40
N ASN A 290 -2.38 -9.52 -8.54
CA ASN A 290 -3.82 -9.52 -8.23
C ASN A 290 -4.28 -8.18 -7.63
N SER A 291 -3.46 -7.60 -6.74
CA SER A 291 -3.72 -6.27 -6.17
C SER A 291 -3.74 -5.18 -7.24
N TYR A 292 -2.79 -5.24 -8.19
CA TYR A 292 -2.73 -4.34 -9.34
C TYR A 292 -3.94 -4.50 -10.27
N GLU A 293 -4.33 -5.72 -10.63
CA GLU A 293 -5.48 -5.99 -11.50
C GLU A 293 -6.79 -5.45 -10.89
N GLY A 294 -6.95 -5.55 -9.56
CA GLY A 294 -8.07 -4.95 -8.85
C GLY A 294 -8.14 -3.43 -9.06
N VAL A 295 -7.03 -2.72 -8.88
CA VAL A 295 -6.94 -1.27 -9.08
C VAL A 295 -7.09 -0.88 -10.55
N GLN A 296 -6.54 -1.67 -11.47
CA GLN A 296 -6.68 -1.45 -12.91
C GLN A 296 -8.15 -1.55 -13.35
N ASN A 297 -8.89 -2.55 -12.83
CA ASN A 297 -10.31 -2.69 -13.11
C ASN A 297 -11.14 -1.54 -12.53
N ASP A 298 -10.82 -1.11 -11.30
CA ASP A 298 -11.44 0.06 -10.67
C ASP A 298 -11.15 1.36 -11.46
N ALA A 299 -9.93 1.53 -11.98
CA ALA A 299 -9.57 2.64 -12.87
C ALA A 299 -10.34 2.61 -14.19
N ASN A 300 -10.45 1.43 -14.83
CA ASN A 300 -11.23 1.26 -16.05
C ASN A 300 -12.71 1.59 -15.81
N SER A 301 -13.26 1.13 -14.68
CA SER A 301 -14.62 1.49 -14.25
C SER A 301 -14.74 3.00 -14.15
N PHE A 302 -13.90 3.65 -13.34
CA PHE A 302 -13.91 5.11 -13.12
C PHE A 302 -13.84 5.92 -14.44
N SER A 303 -12.99 5.53 -15.39
CA SER A 303 -12.93 6.15 -16.73
C SER A 303 -14.24 6.00 -17.49
N SER A 304 -14.85 4.81 -17.45
CA SER A 304 -16.04 4.48 -18.22
C SER A 304 -17.35 4.94 -17.59
N SER A 305 -17.40 5.15 -16.26
CA SER A 305 -18.58 5.58 -15.52
C SER A 305 -18.50 7.05 -15.13
N ASP A 306 -17.58 7.39 -14.25
CA ASP A 306 -17.54 8.70 -13.58
C ASP A 306 -17.05 9.82 -14.50
N LEU A 307 -16.22 9.47 -15.49
CA LEU A 307 -15.72 10.40 -16.51
C LEU A 307 -16.44 10.27 -17.86
N SER A 308 -17.58 9.57 -17.91
CA SER A 308 -18.32 9.33 -19.15
C SER A 308 -19.01 10.57 -19.71
N ASP A 309 -19.34 11.54 -18.85
CA ASP A 309 -19.96 12.79 -19.26
C ASP A 309 -19.01 13.57 -20.19
N PRO A 310 -19.45 14.02 -21.39
CA PRO A 310 -18.62 14.80 -22.31
C PRO A 310 -17.92 16.00 -21.68
N LYS A 311 -18.49 16.60 -20.62
CA LYS A 311 -17.87 17.72 -19.90
C LYS A 311 -16.57 17.34 -19.18
N TYR A 312 -16.33 16.06 -18.92
CA TYR A 312 -15.10 15.54 -18.31
C TYR A 312 -14.14 14.94 -19.34
N SER A 313 -14.37 15.13 -20.65
CA SER A 313 -13.57 14.51 -21.71
C SER A 313 -12.06 14.80 -21.62
N GLU A 314 -11.64 16.02 -21.29
CA GLU A 314 -10.23 16.37 -21.11
C GLU A 314 -9.61 15.69 -19.87
N ILE A 315 -10.38 15.61 -18.76
CA ILE A 315 -9.98 14.90 -17.54
C ILE A 315 -9.83 13.41 -17.84
N LYS A 316 -10.79 12.83 -18.58
CA LYS A 316 -10.76 11.44 -19.02
C LYS A 316 -9.54 11.14 -19.87
N GLN A 317 -9.24 11.96 -20.87
CA GLN A 317 -8.05 11.77 -21.72
C GLN A 317 -6.75 11.79 -20.91
N THR A 318 -6.64 12.72 -19.96
CA THR A 318 -5.46 12.82 -19.08
C THR A 318 -5.34 11.59 -18.18
N PHE A 319 -6.45 11.18 -17.55
CA PHE A 319 -6.50 10.00 -16.70
C PHE A 319 -6.15 8.72 -17.46
N ASP A 320 -6.78 8.49 -18.62
CA ASP A 320 -6.52 7.30 -19.45
C ASP A 320 -5.05 7.25 -19.88
N LYS A 321 -4.46 8.40 -20.22
CA LYS A 321 -3.03 8.48 -20.56
C LYS A 321 -2.12 8.11 -19.40
N GLU A 322 -2.39 8.65 -18.19
CA GLU A 322 -1.61 8.33 -17.00
C GLU A 322 -1.75 6.84 -16.60
N VAL A 323 -2.95 6.26 -16.75
CA VAL A 323 -3.18 4.82 -16.54
C VAL A 323 -2.41 3.97 -17.55
N GLU A 324 -2.36 4.36 -18.83
CA GLU A 324 -1.54 3.68 -19.84
C GLU A 324 -0.03 3.81 -19.57
N GLU A 325 0.43 4.97 -19.10
CA GLU A 325 1.83 5.13 -18.67
C GLU A 325 2.17 4.25 -17.47
N ALA A 326 1.26 4.09 -16.52
CA ALA A 326 1.44 3.18 -15.40
C ALA A 326 1.51 1.70 -15.85
N LYS A 327 0.74 1.31 -16.87
CA LYS A 327 0.82 -0.05 -17.46
C LYS A 327 2.20 -0.36 -18.04
N LYS A 328 2.87 0.64 -18.63
CA LYS A 328 4.20 0.47 -19.23
C LYS A 328 5.29 0.06 -18.24
N ILE A 329 5.13 0.35 -16.95
CA ILE A 329 6.04 -0.12 -15.89
C ILE A 329 6.16 -1.65 -15.90
N LEU A 330 5.10 -2.36 -16.29
CA LEU A 330 5.06 -3.82 -16.36
C LEU A 330 5.59 -4.39 -17.68
N GLU A 331 5.82 -3.55 -18.70
CA GLU A 331 6.45 -3.99 -19.96
C GLU A 331 7.95 -4.25 -19.77
N GLU A 332 8.59 -3.57 -18.82
CA GLU A 332 10.02 -3.76 -18.51
C GLU A 332 10.27 -5.06 -17.75
N ALA A 333 9.51 -5.30 -16.67
CA ALA A 333 9.56 -6.53 -15.89
C ALA A 333 8.31 -6.70 -15.02
N GLN A 334 7.85 -7.94 -14.86
CA GLN A 334 6.70 -8.30 -14.03
C GLN A 334 7.14 -8.78 -12.64
N THR A 335 7.72 -7.87 -11.86
CA THR A 335 8.19 -8.13 -10.49
C THR A 335 7.19 -7.61 -9.46
N GLU A 336 7.27 -8.12 -8.22
CA GLU A 336 6.49 -7.60 -7.09
C GLU A 336 6.58 -6.06 -6.96
N GLU A 337 7.80 -5.51 -7.10
CA GLU A 337 8.05 -4.06 -7.00
C GLU A 337 7.39 -3.28 -8.15
N ASN A 338 7.46 -3.79 -9.39
CA ASN A 338 6.87 -3.11 -10.53
C ASN A 338 5.34 -3.13 -10.50
N TYR A 339 4.71 -4.21 -10.03
CA TYR A 339 3.27 -4.23 -9.76
C TYR A 339 2.85 -3.20 -8.71
N LYS A 340 3.64 -3.04 -7.63
CA LYS A 340 3.39 -2.01 -6.61
C LYS A 340 3.50 -0.59 -7.18
N LYS A 341 4.56 -0.29 -7.93
CA LYS A 341 4.74 1.02 -8.59
C LYS A 341 3.62 1.34 -9.57
N ALA A 342 3.24 0.36 -10.41
CA ALA A 342 2.15 0.53 -11.37
C ALA A 342 0.80 0.78 -10.66
N LYS A 343 0.54 0.07 -9.55
CA LYS A 343 -0.64 0.29 -8.72
C LYS A 343 -0.67 1.71 -8.14
N GLU A 344 0.41 2.14 -7.50
CA GLU A 344 0.51 3.49 -6.89
C GLU A 344 0.32 4.60 -7.93
N ALA A 345 0.87 4.43 -9.14
CA ALA A 345 0.69 5.37 -10.23
C ALA A 345 -0.78 5.48 -10.68
N ILE A 346 -1.50 4.36 -10.78
CA ILE A 346 -2.94 4.36 -11.12
C ILE A 346 -3.76 5.02 -10.00
N GLU A 347 -3.48 4.73 -8.73
CA GLU A 347 -4.18 5.36 -7.60
C GLU A 347 -3.95 6.88 -7.55
N ALA A 348 -2.73 7.33 -7.83
CA ALA A 348 -2.39 8.75 -7.93
C ALA A 348 -3.13 9.43 -9.09
N ALA A 349 -3.17 8.81 -10.27
CA ALA A 349 -3.91 9.29 -11.43
C ALA A 349 -5.42 9.43 -11.10
N LYS A 350 -6.00 8.42 -10.42
CA LYS A 350 -7.41 8.44 -10.01
C LYS A 350 -7.70 9.59 -9.04
N THR A 351 -6.85 9.80 -8.04
CA THR A 351 -6.98 10.91 -7.08
C THR A 351 -6.93 12.27 -7.77
N LYS A 352 -6.00 12.44 -8.71
CA LYS A 352 -5.87 13.68 -9.50
C LYS A 352 -7.12 13.95 -10.34
N ALA A 353 -7.64 12.92 -11.01
CA ALA A 353 -8.86 13.04 -11.81
C ALA A 353 -10.10 13.36 -10.97
N GLN A 354 -10.25 12.72 -9.80
CA GLN A 354 -11.35 13.03 -8.86
C GLN A 354 -11.33 14.49 -8.41
N LYS A 355 -10.15 15.02 -8.08
CA LYS A 355 -10.00 16.43 -7.71
C LYS A 355 -10.40 17.36 -8.86
N ALA A 356 -9.95 17.06 -10.08
CA ALA A 356 -10.30 17.86 -11.26
C ALA A 356 -11.82 17.83 -11.56
N VAL A 357 -12.48 16.69 -11.35
CA VAL A 357 -13.95 16.58 -11.48
C VAL A 357 -14.67 17.48 -10.49
N GLU A 358 -14.21 17.52 -9.23
CA GLU A 358 -14.82 18.36 -8.20
C GLU A 358 -14.63 19.85 -8.49
N GLU A 359 -13.42 20.24 -8.92
CA GLU A 359 -13.14 21.62 -9.37
C GLU A 359 -14.03 22.02 -10.55
N ALA A 360 -14.25 21.12 -11.51
CA ALA A 360 -15.15 21.35 -12.64
C ALA A 360 -16.61 21.54 -12.19
N LYS A 361 -17.10 20.74 -11.24
CA LYS A 361 -18.46 20.87 -10.67
C LYS A 361 -18.66 22.21 -9.96
N ILE A 362 -17.67 22.66 -9.20
CA ILE A 362 -17.72 23.96 -8.51
C ILE A 362 -17.80 25.10 -9.53
N LYS A 363 -17.00 25.03 -10.59
CA LYS A 363 -17.00 26.03 -11.67
C LYS A 363 -18.35 26.07 -12.40
N GLU A 364 -18.92 24.90 -12.70
CA GLU A 364 -20.25 24.77 -13.33
C GLU A 364 -21.34 25.47 -12.50
N LYS A 365 -21.46 25.13 -11.22
CA LYS A 365 -22.44 25.76 -10.32
C LYS A 365 -22.25 27.27 -10.18
N THR A 366 -20.99 27.72 -10.17
CA THR A 366 -20.68 29.16 -10.11
C THR A 366 -21.14 29.88 -11.38
N GLU A 367 -20.93 29.27 -12.57
CA GLU A 367 -21.38 29.85 -13.84
C GLU A 367 -22.91 29.82 -13.96
N GLU A 368 -23.58 28.76 -13.50
CA GLU A 368 -25.05 28.70 -13.43
C GLU A 368 -25.62 29.82 -12.54
N ALA A 369 -25.03 30.02 -11.36
CA ALA A 369 -25.43 31.08 -10.44
C ALA A 369 -25.21 32.48 -11.06
N LYS A 370 -24.08 32.66 -11.74
CA LYS A 370 -23.77 33.89 -12.49
C LYS A 370 -24.79 34.17 -13.59
N ASN A 371 -25.09 33.19 -14.44
CA ASN A 371 -26.09 33.32 -15.50
C ASN A 371 -27.47 33.67 -14.94
N SER A 372 -27.87 33.03 -13.84
CA SER A 372 -29.14 33.36 -13.18
C SER A 372 -29.14 34.79 -12.60
N TYR A 373 -28.01 35.26 -12.06
CA TYR A 373 -27.86 36.62 -11.56
C TYR A 373 -27.93 37.64 -12.70
N GLU A 374 -27.22 37.42 -13.82
CA GLU A 374 -27.22 38.30 -14.99
C GLU A 374 -28.63 38.46 -15.57
N GLY A 375 -29.44 37.39 -15.59
CA GLY A 375 -30.85 37.47 -15.97
C GLY A 375 -31.65 38.44 -15.10
N VAL A 376 -31.56 38.30 -13.77
CA VAL A 376 -32.26 39.19 -12.82
C VAL A 376 -31.73 40.62 -12.87
N GLN A 377 -30.42 40.80 -13.07
CA GLN A 377 -29.80 42.11 -13.22
C GLN A 377 -30.32 42.84 -14.48
N ASN A 378 -30.43 42.13 -15.61
CA ASN A 378 -31.01 42.69 -16.83
C ASN A 378 -32.48 43.06 -16.64
N ASP A 379 -33.26 42.20 -15.98
CA ASP A 379 -34.66 42.47 -15.64
C ASP A 379 -34.84 43.67 -14.68
N ALA A 380 -33.88 43.90 -13.79
CA ALA A 380 -33.85 45.06 -12.90
C ALA A 380 -33.51 46.34 -13.67
N ASN A 381 -32.50 46.29 -14.56
CA ASN A 381 -32.14 47.40 -15.42
C ASN A 381 -33.31 47.79 -16.35
N SER A 382 -34.02 46.81 -16.90
CA SER A 382 -35.24 47.04 -17.69
C SER A 382 -36.32 47.72 -16.85
N PHE A 383 -36.58 47.24 -15.63
CA PHE A 383 -37.57 47.85 -14.73
C PHE A 383 -37.22 49.31 -14.37
N SER A 384 -35.96 49.61 -14.03
CA SER A 384 -35.51 50.98 -13.73
C SER A 384 -35.66 51.92 -14.94
N SER A 385 -35.35 51.44 -16.14
CA SER A 385 -35.36 52.25 -17.37
C SER A 385 -36.72 52.40 -18.02
N SER A 386 -37.68 51.51 -17.74
CA SER A 386 -39.03 51.55 -18.32
C SER A 386 -40.08 52.00 -17.30
N ASP A 387 -40.37 51.17 -16.30
CA ASP A 387 -41.43 51.38 -15.32
C ASP A 387 -41.19 52.59 -14.40
N LEU A 388 -39.93 52.95 -14.15
CA LEU A 388 -39.53 54.08 -13.31
C LEU A 388 -39.01 55.29 -14.09
N SER A 389 -39.20 55.31 -15.42
CA SER A 389 -38.69 56.38 -16.30
C SER A 389 -39.35 57.74 -16.11
N ASP A 390 -40.61 57.76 -15.64
CA ASP A 390 -41.35 59.00 -15.41
C ASP A 390 -40.71 59.81 -14.26
N PRO A 391 -40.42 61.11 -14.45
CA PRO A 391 -39.82 61.97 -13.41
C PRO A 391 -40.53 61.94 -12.05
N LYS A 392 -41.85 61.68 -12.02
CA LYS A 392 -42.62 61.58 -10.77
C LYS A 392 -42.20 60.38 -9.90
N TYR A 393 -41.51 59.39 -10.45
CA TYR A 393 -41.01 58.21 -9.74
C TYR A 393 -39.50 58.29 -9.43
N SER A 394 -38.89 59.46 -9.59
CA SER A 394 -37.44 59.66 -9.42
C SER A 394 -36.89 59.22 -8.06
N GLU A 395 -37.62 59.45 -6.96
CA GLU A 395 -37.21 59.00 -5.62
C GLU A 395 -37.21 57.46 -5.48
N ILE A 396 -38.22 56.79 -6.05
CA ILE A 396 -38.31 55.32 -6.09
C ILE A 396 -37.14 54.78 -6.91
N LYS A 397 -36.88 55.39 -8.08
CA LYS A 397 -35.78 55.02 -8.97
C LYS A 397 -34.42 55.14 -8.28
N GLN A 398 -34.14 56.26 -7.62
CA GLN A 398 -32.88 56.46 -6.90
C GLN A 398 -32.67 55.42 -5.80
N THR A 399 -33.71 55.11 -5.04
CA THR A 399 -33.64 54.10 -3.98
C THR A 399 -33.40 52.71 -4.56
N PHE A 400 -34.13 52.34 -5.62
CA PHE A 400 -33.99 51.07 -6.30
C PHE A 400 -32.60 50.90 -6.93
N ASP A 401 -32.14 51.90 -7.69
CA ASP A 401 -30.82 51.87 -8.32
C ASP A 401 -29.70 51.75 -7.28
N LYS A 402 -29.84 52.42 -6.12
CA LYS A 402 -28.89 52.30 -5.01
C LYS A 402 -28.87 50.89 -4.42
N GLU A 403 -30.02 50.28 -4.16
CA GLU A 403 -30.11 48.92 -3.62
C GLU A 403 -29.54 47.88 -4.62
N VAL A 404 -29.77 48.08 -5.92
CA VAL A 404 -29.19 47.25 -6.98
C VAL A 404 -27.67 47.40 -7.03
N GLU A 405 -27.12 48.61 -6.89
CA GLU A 405 -25.66 48.83 -6.80
C GLU A 405 -25.06 48.20 -5.53
N GLU A 406 -25.74 48.28 -4.39
CA GLU A 406 -25.29 47.61 -3.16
C GLU A 406 -25.26 46.08 -3.33
N ALA A 407 -26.22 45.49 -4.03
CA ALA A 407 -26.20 44.06 -4.36
C ALA A 407 -25.01 43.68 -5.28
N LYS A 408 -24.63 44.54 -6.23
CA LYS A 408 -23.47 44.31 -7.12
C LYS A 408 -22.16 44.24 -6.34
N LYS A 409 -22.01 45.04 -5.28
CA LYS A 409 -20.79 45.06 -4.45
C LYS A 409 -20.44 43.72 -3.81
N LEU A 410 -21.44 42.85 -3.58
CA LEU A 410 -21.21 41.49 -3.09
C LEU A 410 -20.31 40.66 -4.04
N LEU A 411 -20.30 41.00 -5.34
CA LEU A 411 -19.49 40.33 -6.35
C LEU A 411 -18.13 41.00 -6.58
N GLU A 412 -17.91 42.21 -6.06
CA GLU A 412 -16.61 42.87 -6.05
C GLU A 412 -15.67 42.21 -5.02
N GLU A 413 -16.23 41.68 -3.93
CA GLU A 413 -15.47 40.96 -2.89
C GLU A 413 -15.01 39.57 -3.35
N ALA A 414 -15.94 38.77 -3.90
CA ALA A 414 -15.63 37.47 -4.49
C ALA A 414 -16.75 36.99 -5.42
N GLN A 415 -16.37 36.37 -6.54
CA GLN A 415 -17.30 35.81 -7.53
C GLN A 415 -17.58 34.31 -7.25
N THR A 416 -18.23 34.03 -6.13
CA THR A 416 -18.59 32.67 -5.71
C THR A 416 -20.07 32.36 -6.00
N GLU A 417 -20.42 31.08 -6.07
CA GLU A 417 -21.81 30.61 -6.19
C GLU A 417 -22.72 31.28 -5.12
N GLU A 418 -22.25 31.37 -3.88
CA GLU A 418 -23.00 31.96 -2.77
C GLU A 418 -23.22 33.47 -2.95
N ASN A 419 -22.20 34.21 -3.40
CA ASN A 419 -22.32 35.65 -3.59
C ASN A 419 -23.23 35.98 -4.79
N TYR A 420 -23.19 35.19 -5.87
CA TYR A 420 -24.16 35.33 -6.97
C TYR A 420 -25.61 35.11 -6.50
N LYS A 421 -25.85 34.10 -5.66
CA LYS A 421 -27.18 33.84 -5.07
C LYS A 421 -27.65 35.00 -4.20
N LYS A 422 -26.81 35.48 -3.28
CA LYS A 422 -27.15 36.64 -2.41
C LYS A 422 -27.42 37.91 -3.20
N ALA A 423 -26.59 38.21 -4.21
CA ALA A 423 -26.78 39.38 -5.07
C ALA A 423 -28.09 39.28 -5.85
N LYS A 424 -28.43 38.09 -6.38
CA LYS A 424 -29.72 37.84 -7.03
C LYS A 424 -30.89 38.11 -6.09
N GLU A 425 -30.90 37.50 -4.91
CA GLU A 425 -31.97 37.67 -3.91
C GLU A 425 -32.15 39.14 -3.50
N ALA A 426 -31.04 39.87 -3.32
CA ALA A 426 -31.07 41.29 -2.99
C ALA A 426 -31.72 42.13 -4.10
N ILE A 427 -31.41 41.85 -5.38
CA ILE A 427 -32.02 42.56 -6.52
C ILE A 427 -33.52 42.23 -6.62
N GLU A 428 -33.92 40.97 -6.46
CA GLU A 428 -35.34 40.58 -6.48
C GLU A 428 -36.14 41.26 -5.36
N ALA A 429 -35.55 41.35 -4.16
CA ALA A 429 -36.15 42.05 -3.02
C ALA A 429 -36.28 43.56 -3.29
N ALA A 430 -35.23 44.20 -3.81
CA ALA A 430 -35.24 45.62 -4.20
C ALA A 430 -36.31 45.88 -5.25
N LYS A 431 -36.44 45.01 -6.26
CA LYS A 431 -37.45 45.13 -7.32
C LYS A 431 -38.86 45.01 -6.77
N THR A 432 -39.10 44.05 -5.89
CA THR A 432 -40.40 43.86 -5.22
C THR A 432 -40.79 45.10 -4.41
N LYS A 433 -39.84 45.64 -3.62
CA LYS A 433 -40.04 46.85 -2.82
C LYS A 433 -40.34 48.07 -3.71
N ALA A 434 -39.63 48.23 -4.83
CA ALA A 434 -39.83 49.30 -5.78
C ALA A 434 -41.19 49.19 -6.49
N GLN A 435 -41.61 47.99 -6.89
CA GLN A 435 -42.94 47.73 -7.48
C GLN A 435 -44.07 48.08 -6.51
N ASP A 436 -43.93 47.73 -5.23
CA ASP A 436 -44.91 48.09 -4.20
C ASP A 436 -45.02 49.61 -4.00
N ASN A 437 -43.89 50.32 -4.00
CA ASN A 437 -43.89 51.78 -3.89
C ASN A 437 -44.44 52.45 -5.15
N LEU A 438 -44.11 51.91 -6.33
CA LEU A 438 -44.66 52.38 -7.61
C LEU A 438 -46.18 52.25 -7.62
N LEU A 439 -46.72 51.13 -7.16
CA LEU A 439 -48.16 50.92 -7.04
C LEU A 439 -48.80 51.90 -6.05
N LYS A 440 -48.18 52.16 -4.89
CA LYS A 440 -48.67 53.17 -3.94
C LYS A 440 -48.75 54.56 -4.57
N GLU A 441 -47.72 54.99 -5.31
CA GLU A 441 -47.73 56.28 -6.00
C GLU A 441 -48.76 56.31 -7.14
N LYS A 442 -48.88 55.21 -7.90
CA LYS A 442 -49.91 55.04 -8.92
C LYS A 442 -51.31 55.18 -8.31
N VAL A 443 -51.59 54.58 -7.16
CA VAL A 443 -52.90 54.68 -6.47
C VAL A 443 -53.22 56.11 -6.03
N LYS A 444 -52.23 56.90 -5.61
CA LYS A 444 -52.45 58.32 -5.26
C LYS A 444 -52.94 59.18 -6.43
N SER A 445 -52.71 58.74 -7.67
CA SER A 445 -53.21 59.42 -8.87
C SER A 445 -54.69 59.15 -9.17
N LEU A 446 -55.29 58.16 -8.49
CA LEU A 446 -56.73 57.92 -8.57
C LEU A 446 -57.47 59.08 -7.91
N LYS A 447 -58.54 59.53 -8.55
CA LYS A 447 -59.38 60.64 -8.10
C LYS A 447 -60.64 60.12 -7.48
N ILE A 448 -61.04 60.73 -6.36
CA ILE A 448 -62.35 60.54 -5.77
C ILE A 448 -63.28 61.66 -6.25
N ASN A 449 -64.31 61.29 -6.99
CA ASN A 449 -65.38 62.18 -7.46
C ASN A 449 -66.66 61.94 -6.66
N ASP A 450 -67.52 62.94 -6.66
CA ASP A 450 -68.90 62.86 -6.13
C ASP A 450 -69.01 62.30 -4.70
N LEU A 451 -68.03 62.58 -3.85
CA LEU A 451 -68.04 62.18 -2.44
C LEU A 451 -69.16 62.94 -1.71
N GLN A 452 -70.25 62.24 -1.38
CA GLN A 452 -71.44 62.79 -0.74
C GLN A 452 -72.08 61.81 0.24
N PHE A 453 -72.81 62.35 1.23
CA PHE A 453 -73.71 61.56 2.07
C PHE A 453 -75.11 61.57 1.47
N ASP A 454 -75.77 60.43 1.52
CA ASP A 454 -77.17 60.27 1.13
C ASP A 454 -77.98 59.68 2.29
N THR A 455 -79.28 59.98 2.34
CA THR A 455 -80.22 59.44 3.31
C THR A 455 -81.31 58.67 2.59
N TYR A 456 -81.19 57.34 2.59
CA TYR A 456 -82.17 56.45 1.95
C TYR A 456 -82.88 55.60 3.01
N GLY A 457 -84.19 55.82 3.19
CA GLY A 457 -85.02 55.04 4.11
C GLY A 457 -84.63 55.15 5.59
N GLY A 458 -84.02 56.26 6.02
CA GLY A 458 -83.53 56.47 7.39
C GLY A 458 -82.13 55.91 7.66
N ASN A 459 -81.52 55.21 6.68
CA ASN A 459 -80.13 54.78 6.73
C ASN A 459 -79.22 55.84 6.10
N ARG A 460 -78.05 56.05 6.73
CA ARG A 460 -77.02 56.97 6.24
C ARG A 460 -76.14 56.20 5.27
N ALA A 461 -76.05 56.65 4.04
CA ALA A 461 -75.18 56.08 3.03
C ALA A 461 -74.10 57.07 2.62
N ILE A 462 -72.98 56.54 2.13
CA ILE A 462 -71.96 57.29 1.44
C ILE A 462 -71.94 56.88 -0.03
N TYR A 463 -71.87 57.89 -0.89
CA TYR A 463 -71.65 57.73 -2.32
C TYR A 463 -70.32 58.37 -2.70
N PHE A 464 -69.52 57.67 -3.51
CA PHE A 464 -68.37 58.26 -4.19
C PHE A 464 -67.88 57.39 -5.34
N GLU A 465 -67.11 58.00 -6.22
CA GLU A 465 -66.54 57.35 -7.40
C GLU A 465 -65.02 57.42 -7.35
N ILE A 466 -64.35 56.29 -7.49
CA ILE A 466 -62.90 56.22 -7.68
C ILE A 466 -62.66 56.09 -9.17
N THR A 467 -61.96 57.05 -9.76
CA THR A 467 -61.63 57.07 -11.20
C THR A 467 -60.12 57.18 -11.41
N GLY A 468 -59.61 56.61 -12.48
CA GLY A 468 -58.20 56.78 -12.86
C GLY A 468 -57.73 55.73 -13.85
N ASP A 469 -56.44 55.41 -13.79
CA ASP A 469 -55.81 54.47 -14.70
C ASP A 469 -56.50 53.09 -14.66
N LYS A 470 -56.92 52.61 -15.84
CA LYS A 470 -57.63 51.33 -16.03
C LYS A 470 -56.85 50.14 -15.48
N GLU A 471 -55.53 50.13 -15.62
CA GLU A 471 -54.69 49.02 -15.13
C GLU A 471 -54.69 48.97 -13.60
N ILE A 472 -54.66 50.13 -12.93
CA ILE A 472 -54.72 50.20 -11.46
C ILE A 472 -56.11 49.76 -10.97
N ILE A 473 -57.18 50.25 -11.60
CA ILE A 473 -58.54 49.85 -11.23
C ILE A 473 -58.75 48.34 -11.44
N ASN A 474 -58.26 47.79 -12.55
CA ASN A 474 -58.28 46.34 -12.82
C ASN A 474 -57.44 45.55 -11.81
N PHE A 475 -56.31 46.09 -11.35
CA PHE A 475 -55.50 45.46 -10.31
C PHE A 475 -56.33 45.24 -9.05
N PHE A 476 -57.11 46.21 -8.57
CA PHE A 476 -57.94 46.05 -7.37
C PHE A 476 -59.24 45.26 -7.60
N THR A 477 -59.68 45.08 -8.83
CA THR A 477 -60.99 44.47 -9.13
C THR A 477 -60.91 43.07 -9.73
N SER A 478 -59.71 42.65 -10.15
CA SER A 478 -59.42 41.31 -10.71
C SER A 478 -59.63 40.15 -9.72
N ASP A 479 -59.38 40.38 -8.43
CA ASP A 479 -59.68 39.41 -7.37
C ASP A 479 -60.53 40.07 -6.28
N LYS A 480 -61.84 39.97 -6.47
CA LYS A 480 -62.84 40.62 -5.60
C LYS A 480 -62.88 40.06 -4.18
N LYS A 481 -62.40 38.82 -3.97
CA LYS A 481 -62.44 38.14 -2.65
C LYS A 481 -61.48 38.74 -1.66
N SER A 482 -60.35 39.22 -2.15
CA SER A 482 -59.26 39.77 -1.36
C SER A 482 -59.16 41.30 -1.46
N SER A 483 -60.07 41.94 -2.21
CA SER A 483 -59.96 43.37 -2.51
C SER A 483 -61.20 44.15 -2.11
N GLY A 484 -61.03 45.45 -1.88
CA GLY A 484 -62.12 46.30 -1.46
C GLY A 484 -61.69 47.71 -1.08
N VAL A 485 -62.59 48.40 -0.37
CA VAL A 485 -62.38 49.77 0.11
C VAL A 485 -62.52 49.84 1.61
N ILE A 486 -61.59 50.52 2.28
CA ILE A 486 -61.66 50.83 3.70
C ILE A 486 -61.93 52.32 3.87
N ILE A 487 -62.90 52.66 4.70
CA ILE A 487 -63.26 54.03 5.02
C ILE A 487 -62.90 54.28 6.49
N HIS A 488 -62.18 55.37 6.76
CA HIS A 488 -61.78 55.78 8.10
C HIS A 488 -62.49 57.06 8.53
N ASN A 489 -62.90 57.09 9.80
CA ASN A 489 -63.48 58.26 10.44
C ASN A 489 -62.38 59.10 11.10
N SER A 490 -62.50 60.42 11.04
CA SER A 490 -61.57 61.38 11.63
C SER A 490 -61.54 61.31 13.15
N ALA A 491 -62.61 60.80 13.77
CA ALA A 491 -62.69 60.59 15.21
C ALA A 491 -61.90 59.36 15.70
N ASN A 492 -61.56 58.43 14.81
CA ASN A 492 -60.77 57.24 15.13
C ASN A 492 -60.03 56.74 13.87
N THR A 493 -58.77 57.13 13.73
CA THR A 493 -57.93 56.77 12.58
C THR A 493 -57.29 55.38 12.72
N GLU A 494 -57.39 54.73 13.88
CA GLU A 494 -56.75 53.43 14.14
C GLU A 494 -57.65 52.23 13.78
N LYS A 495 -58.98 52.41 13.82
CA LYS A 495 -59.94 51.36 13.45
C LYS A 495 -60.77 51.78 12.24
N PRO A 496 -60.91 50.91 11.23
CA PRO A 496 -61.73 51.22 10.06
C PRO A 496 -63.17 51.47 10.52
N GLN A 497 -63.77 52.54 9.98
CA GLN A 497 -65.18 52.84 10.20
C GLN A 497 -66.05 51.86 9.41
N ASP A 498 -65.61 51.52 8.20
CA ASP A 498 -66.22 50.51 7.37
C ASP A 498 -65.20 49.81 6.47
N THR A 499 -65.48 48.58 6.05
CA THR A 499 -64.65 47.80 5.12
C THR A 499 -65.53 47.06 4.14
N ILE A 500 -65.53 47.51 2.90
CA ILE A 500 -66.38 47.02 1.83
C ILE A 500 -65.57 46.03 1.00
N TYR A 501 -65.98 44.77 0.99
CA TYR A 501 -65.35 43.73 0.18
C TYR A 501 -66.05 43.59 -1.16
N PHE A 502 -65.30 43.61 -2.26
CA PHE A 502 -65.88 43.57 -3.60
C PHE A 502 -66.61 42.25 -3.91
N ASP A 503 -66.37 41.15 -3.20
CA ASP A 503 -67.11 39.88 -3.43
C ASP A 503 -68.34 39.72 -2.54
N ARG A 504 -68.35 40.32 -1.34
CA ARG A 504 -69.38 40.07 -0.32
C ARG A 504 -70.56 41.02 -0.41
N GLU A 505 -70.33 42.20 -0.98
CA GLU A 505 -71.29 43.30 -0.94
C GLU A 505 -71.55 43.85 -2.35
N PRO A 506 -71.99 43.02 -3.32
CA PRO A 506 -72.11 43.40 -4.73
C PRO A 506 -73.13 44.52 -4.99
N ASN A 507 -74.05 44.76 -4.05
CA ASN A 507 -75.03 45.84 -4.13
C ASN A 507 -74.48 47.17 -3.61
N LEU A 508 -73.30 47.18 -2.98
CA LEU A 508 -72.68 48.39 -2.42
C LEU A 508 -71.63 49.01 -3.33
N PHE A 509 -71.44 48.48 -4.54
CA PHE A 509 -70.54 49.08 -5.52
C PHE A 509 -70.87 48.67 -6.95
N THR A 510 -70.38 49.43 -7.93
CA THR A 510 -70.36 49.08 -9.35
C THR A 510 -68.95 49.23 -9.89
N ILE A 511 -68.45 48.26 -10.66
CA ILE A 511 -67.13 48.33 -11.30
C ILE A 511 -67.34 48.52 -12.80
N GLU A 512 -66.74 49.58 -13.33
CA GLU A 512 -66.62 49.86 -14.76
C GLU A 512 -65.13 49.86 -15.15
N GLU A 513 -64.83 49.91 -16.45
CA GLU A 513 -63.47 49.69 -16.95
C GLU A 513 -62.39 50.61 -16.34
N SER A 514 -62.72 51.84 -15.95
CA SER A 514 -61.79 52.81 -15.37
C SER A 514 -62.32 53.48 -14.10
N LYS A 515 -63.33 52.85 -13.47
CA LYS A 515 -64.10 53.47 -12.39
C LYS A 515 -64.66 52.44 -11.42
N ILE A 516 -64.64 52.76 -10.13
CA ILE A 516 -65.33 52.03 -9.07
C ILE A 516 -66.30 52.99 -8.41
N ILE A 517 -67.59 52.69 -8.46
CA ILE A 517 -68.64 53.45 -7.81
C ILE A 517 -68.95 52.76 -6.48
N ILE A 518 -68.95 53.49 -5.37
CA ILE A 518 -69.24 52.96 -4.04
C ILE A 518 -70.55 53.56 -3.53
N HIS A 519 -71.44 52.70 -3.05
CA HIS A 519 -72.70 53.01 -2.38
C HIS A 519 -72.76 52.22 -1.07
N ALA A 520 -72.17 52.73 0.02
CA ALA A 520 -72.08 51.98 1.26
C ALA A 520 -72.96 52.56 2.36
N ASN A 521 -73.70 51.71 3.06
CA ASN A 521 -74.43 52.11 4.26
C ASN A 521 -73.46 52.25 5.42
N LEU A 522 -73.42 53.41 6.05
CA LEU A 522 -72.60 53.62 7.24
C LEU A 522 -73.31 53.04 8.46
N SER A 523 -72.58 52.25 9.24
CA SER A 523 -73.10 51.61 10.46
C SER A 523 -73.90 52.58 11.34
N HIS A 524 -75.13 52.19 11.67
CA HIS A 524 -76.16 53.04 12.29
C HIS A 524 -75.79 53.43 13.74
N LYS A 525 -75.04 54.53 13.89
CA LYS A 525 -74.82 55.18 15.19
C LYS A 525 -75.47 56.56 15.19
N PRO A 526 -76.65 56.73 15.82
CA PRO A 526 -77.52 57.88 15.59
C PRO A 526 -76.91 59.25 15.96
N ASN A 527 -75.85 59.29 16.79
CA ASN A 527 -75.27 60.52 17.33
C ASN A 527 -73.79 60.77 16.98
N LEU A 528 -73.23 60.08 15.97
CA LEU A 528 -71.87 60.37 15.53
C LEU A 528 -71.85 61.32 14.33
N ASN A 529 -71.07 62.39 14.47
CA ASN A 529 -70.59 63.17 13.34
C ASN A 529 -69.62 62.32 12.53
N TYR A 530 -69.91 62.14 11.25
CA TYR A 530 -69.02 61.40 10.35
C TYR A 530 -68.12 62.42 9.67
N SER A 531 -66.82 62.31 9.92
CA SER A 531 -65.83 63.08 9.19
C SER A 531 -64.92 62.08 8.51
N ILE A 532 -64.90 62.01 7.18
CA ILE A 532 -64.03 61.05 6.49
C ILE A 532 -62.64 61.66 6.42
N SER A 533 -61.69 61.02 7.11
CA SER A 533 -60.29 61.46 7.12
C SER A 533 -59.47 60.75 6.04
N LYS A 534 -59.85 59.52 5.69
CA LYS A 534 -59.04 58.65 4.84
C LYS A 534 -59.89 57.57 4.18
N ILE A 535 -59.64 57.33 2.90
CA ILE A 535 -60.17 56.19 2.14
C ILE A 535 -58.98 55.39 1.62
N GLN A 536 -59.02 54.07 1.75
CA GLN A 536 -57.98 53.18 1.26
C GLN A 536 -58.56 52.15 0.31
N LEU A 537 -57.86 51.84 -0.77
CA LEU A 537 -58.03 50.58 -1.46
C LEU A 537 -57.22 49.50 -0.74
N PHE A 538 -57.74 48.28 -0.68
CA PHE A 538 -56.96 47.13 -0.24
C PHE A 538 -57.04 46.00 -1.25
N LYS A 539 -55.96 45.21 -1.30
CA LYS A 539 -55.89 43.93 -2.01
C LYS A 539 -55.00 43.00 -1.20
N ASN A 540 -55.53 41.83 -0.87
CA ASN A 540 -54.97 40.94 0.16
C ASN A 540 -54.71 41.75 1.45
N ASP A 541 -53.49 41.63 1.99
CA ASP A 541 -53.10 42.26 3.24
C ASP A 541 -52.57 43.70 3.05
N LYS A 542 -52.44 44.16 1.80
CA LYS A 542 -51.86 45.46 1.45
C LYS A 542 -52.96 46.52 1.35
N LYS A 543 -52.69 47.70 1.91
CA LYS A 543 -53.59 48.86 1.94
C LYS A 543 -52.91 50.06 1.26
N TYR A 544 -53.66 50.80 0.47
CA TYR A 544 -53.19 51.88 -0.38
C TYR A 544 -54.07 53.11 -0.17
N ASP A 545 -53.46 54.22 0.20
CA ASP A 545 -54.18 55.45 0.54
C ASP A 545 -54.60 56.18 -0.74
N LEU A 546 -55.87 56.54 -0.83
CA LEU A 546 -56.36 57.42 -1.88
C LEU A 546 -56.15 58.88 -1.49
N ASN A 547 -55.76 59.71 -2.45
CA ASN A 547 -55.70 61.14 -2.25
C ASN A 547 -57.13 61.71 -2.28
N LEU A 548 -57.54 62.36 -1.19
CA LEU A 548 -58.84 63.01 -1.09
C LEU A 548 -58.85 64.41 -1.73
N ASP A 549 -57.73 64.93 -2.24
CA ASP A 549 -57.57 66.30 -2.76
C ASP A 549 -58.01 67.38 -1.74
N GLY A 550 -57.76 67.11 -0.45
CA GLY A 550 -58.23 67.97 0.65
C GLY A 550 -59.73 67.93 0.92
N LYS A 551 -60.50 67.10 0.19
CA LYS A 551 -61.93 66.87 0.45
C LYS A 551 -62.08 66.17 1.80
N THR A 552 -62.50 66.93 2.80
CA THR A 552 -62.97 66.38 4.08
C THR A 552 -64.48 66.50 4.07
N LEU A 553 -65.19 65.37 4.06
CA LEU A 553 -66.64 65.39 4.19
C LEU A 553 -67.03 65.26 5.65
N LYS A 554 -67.72 66.28 6.17
CA LYS A 554 -68.28 66.31 7.52
C LYS A 554 -69.80 66.25 7.42
N PHE A 555 -70.38 65.20 7.99
CA PHE A 555 -71.80 65.10 8.23
C PHE A 555 -72.07 65.46 9.67
N ASN A 556 -72.78 66.57 9.90
CA ASN A 556 -73.16 67.03 11.23
C ASN A 556 -74.60 66.60 11.51
N THR A 557 -74.83 65.84 12.57
CA THR A 557 -76.17 65.27 12.86
C THR A 557 -77.18 66.32 13.34
N SER A 558 -76.75 67.56 13.57
CA SER A 558 -77.62 68.66 14.03
C SER A 558 -78.53 69.23 12.94
N ASP A 559 -78.19 69.07 11.65
CA ASP A 559 -78.93 69.75 10.57
C ASP A 559 -80.18 68.97 10.11
N ASP A 560 -80.24 67.65 10.36
CA ASP A 560 -81.38 66.80 9.98
C ASP A 560 -82.46 66.67 11.06
N GLN A 561 -82.24 67.16 12.27
CA GLN A 561 -83.30 67.20 13.30
C GLN A 561 -84.39 68.25 13.02
N ASN A 562 -84.17 69.17 12.06
CA ASN A 562 -85.10 70.26 11.76
C ASN A 562 -85.95 70.06 10.49
N LYS A 563 -85.93 68.87 9.85
CA LYS A 563 -86.69 68.61 8.60
C LYS A 563 -87.85 67.62 8.70
N TYR A 564 -88.19 67.15 9.89
CA TYR A 564 -89.46 66.44 10.11
C TYR A 564 -90.44 67.32 10.91
N PRO A 565 -91.47 67.90 10.27
CA PRO A 565 -92.61 68.43 10.99
C PRO A 565 -93.58 67.28 11.27
N THR A 566 -93.84 67.01 12.55
CA THR A 566 -95.09 66.35 12.98
C THR A 566 -95.62 67.14 14.17
N LYS A 567 -96.55 68.08 13.95
CA LYS A 567 -98.02 67.91 13.89
C LYS A 567 -98.60 67.43 15.22
N ASP A 568 -99.19 68.39 15.94
CA ASP A 568 -100.24 68.16 16.92
C ASP A 568 -101.44 67.43 16.30
N ALA A 569 -102.00 66.48 17.05
CA ALA A 569 -103.41 66.12 17.03
C ALA A 569 -103.79 65.40 18.36
N GLU A 570 -104.57 66.13 19.16
CA GLU A 570 -105.31 65.82 20.42
C GLU A 570 -104.55 65.33 21.67
#